data_AF-A0A1Q4HBW1-F1
#
_entry.id   AF-A0A1Q4HBW1-F1
#
_cell.length_a   1.000
_cell.length_b   1.000
_cell.length_c   1.000
_cell.angle_alpha   90.00
_cell.angle_beta   90.00
_cell.angle_gamma   90.00
#
_symmetry.space_group_name_H-M   'P 1'
#
loop_
_entity.id
_entity.type
_entity.pdbx_description
1 polymer ?
#
loop_
_entity_poly.entity_id
_entity_poly.type
_entity_poly.pdbx_seq_one_letter_code
_entity_poly.pdbx_strand_id
1 'polypeptide(L)' 'MGRGRAKAKQTKVARELKYSSPQTDFTRLQRELSGTGADDSTELEDDGVGDSWEDGDDWRR' A
#
# COMPACT_ATOMS: atom_id res chain seq x y z
N MET A 1 12.61 14.92 35.36
CA MET A 1 13.70 14.97 34.34
C MET A 1 13.73 13.76 33.38
N GLY A 2 12.61 13.05 33.12
CA GLY A 2 12.62 11.83 32.28
C GLY A 2 12.03 11.96 30.86
N ARG A 3 11.30 13.05 30.57
CA ARG A 3 10.52 13.19 29.32
C ARG A 3 11.38 13.33 28.06
N GLY A 4 12.53 14.00 28.13
CA GLY A 4 13.40 14.21 26.96
C GLY A 4 13.97 12.91 26.39
N ARG A 5 14.35 11.96 27.27
CA ARG A 5 14.87 10.64 26.85
C ARG A 5 13.78 9.78 26.22
N ALA A 6 12.58 9.79 26.80
CA ALA A 6 11.43 9.07 26.23
C ALA A 6 11.05 9.62 24.84
N LYS A 7 10.99 10.95 24.69
CA LYS A 7 10.72 11.61 23.41
C LYS A 7 11.77 11.25 22.36
N ALA A 8 13.05 11.28 22.72
CA ALA A 8 14.14 10.91 21.81
C ALA A 8 14.04 9.44 21.34
N LYS A 9 13.73 8.51 22.26
CA LYS A 9 13.50 7.10 21.92
C LYS A 9 12.32 6.94 20.96
N GLN A 10 11.20 7.60 21.22
CA GLN A 10 10.01 7.54 20.36
C GLN A 10 10.28 8.11 18.96
N THR A 11 10.99 9.23 18.85
CA THR A 11 11.34 9.80 17.54
C THR A 11 12.28 8.90 16.73
N LYS A 12 13.17 8.16 17.40
CA LYS A 12 14.05 7.19 16.74
C LYS A 12 13.24 6.02 16.18
N VAL A 13 12.37 5.44 16.99
CA VAL A 13 11.48 4.33 16.59
C VAL A 13 10.56 4.76 15.45
N ALA A 14 9.93 5.93 15.55
CA ALA A 14 9.05 6.44 14.50
C ALA A 14 9.78 6.67 13.18
N ARG A 15 11.03 7.16 13.23
CA ARG A 15 11.86 7.32 12.03
C ARG A 15 12.22 5.97 11.42
N GLU A 16 12.60 5.00 12.25
CA GLU A 16 12.88 3.65 11.80
C GLU A 16 11.67 3.04 11.11
N LEU A 17 10.47 3.14 11.68
CA LEU A 17 9.24 2.66 11.05
C LEU A 17 8.87 3.41 9.76
N LYS A 18 9.06 4.73 9.72
CA LYS A 18 8.70 5.56 8.55
C LYS A 18 9.62 5.28 7.35
N TYR A 19 10.90 5.03 7.61
CA TYR A 19 11.92 4.91 6.57
C TYR A 19 12.50 3.49 6.46
N SER A 20 12.01 2.52 7.25
CA SER A 20 12.28 1.11 6.99
C SER A 20 11.50 0.72 5.76
N SER A 21 12.18 0.53 4.64
CA SER A 21 11.63 -0.27 3.56
C SER A 21 11.54 -1.71 4.05
N PRO A 22 10.37 -2.35 4.01
CA PRO A 22 10.30 -3.80 4.16
C PRO A 22 11.25 -4.43 3.14
N GLN A 23 12.02 -5.43 3.57
CA GLN A 23 12.76 -6.26 2.61
C GLN A 23 11.75 -7.20 1.96
N THR A 24 11.35 -6.89 0.73
CA THR A 24 10.46 -7.74 -0.05
C THR A 24 11.24 -8.87 -0.69
N ASP A 25 10.78 -10.11 -0.51
CA ASP A 25 11.32 -11.25 -1.23
C ASP A 25 10.79 -11.24 -2.68
N PHE A 26 11.61 -10.73 -3.59
CA PHE A 26 11.27 -10.64 -5.02
C PHE A 26 11.03 -12.02 -5.64
N THR A 27 11.65 -13.08 -5.13
CA THR A 27 11.49 -14.43 -5.68
C THR A 27 10.10 -14.99 -5.39
N ARG A 28 9.59 -14.72 -4.18
CA ARG A 28 8.23 -15.05 -3.77
C ARG A 28 7.20 -14.24 -4.55
N LEU A 29 7.41 -12.92 -4.64
CA LEU A 29 6.52 -12.02 -5.37
C LEU A 29 6.39 -12.41 -6.85
N GLN A 30 7.51 -12.73 -7.50
CA GLN A 30 7.51 -13.18 -8.89
C GLN A 30 6.71 -14.49 -9.06
N ARG A 31 6.85 -15.44 -8.13
CA ARG A 31 6.10 -16.70 -8.17
C ARG A 31 4.61 -16.46 -8.05
N GLU A 32 4.19 -15.63 -7.10
CA GLU A 32 2.78 -15.27 -6.91
C GLU A 32 2.22 -14.61 -8.18
N LEU A 33 2.90 -13.61 -8.74
CA LEU A 33 2.48 -12.91 -9.95
C LEU A 33 2.43 -13.82 -11.20
N SER A 34 3.39 -14.75 -11.33
CA SER A 34 3.41 -15.72 -12.43
C SER A 34 2.35 -16.81 -12.28
N GLY A 35 1.87 -17.06 -11.05
CA GLY A 35 0.90 -18.11 -10.75
C GLY A 35 -0.55 -17.64 -10.75
N THR A 36 -0.81 -16.35 -10.50
CA THR A 36 -2.18 -15.77 -10.46
C THR A 36 -2.64 -15.16 -11.78
N GLY A 37 -1.73 -14.90 -12.74
CA GLY A 37 -2.06 -14.25 -14.01
C GLY A 37 -2.90 -15.06 -15.01
N ALA A 38 -3.24 -16.32 -14.72
CA ALA A 38 -4.03 -17.17 -15.61
C ALA A 38 -5.44 -17.51 -15.10
N ASP A 39 -5.71 -17.37 -13.80
CA ASP A 39 -6.95 -17.86 -13.17
C ASP A 39 -7.81 -16.74 -12.56
N ASP A 40 -7.23 -15.58 -12.22
CA ASP A 40 -7.93 -14.48 -11.53
C ASP A 40 -8.40 -13.35 -12.46
N SER A 41 -7.93 -13.32 -13.71
CA SER A 41 -8.29 -12.28 -14.68
C SER A 41 -9.72 -12.40 -15.21
N THR A 42 -10.41 -13.50 -14.94
CA THR A 42 -11.77 -13.76 -15.47
C THR A 42 -12.91 -13.37 -14.54
N GLU A 43 -12.63 -13.02 -13.26
CA GLU A 43 -13.69 -12.66 -12.29
C GLU A 43 -13.88 -11.15 -12.06
N LEU A 44 -12.98 -10.30 -12.57
CA LEU A 44 -13.02 -8.85 -12.31
C LEU A 44 -13.67 -8.01 -13.42
N GLU A 45 -14.10 -8.61 -14.54
CA GLU A 45 -14.68 -7.87 -15.68
C GLU A 45 -16.22 -7.73 -15.65
N ASP A 46 -16.94 -8.31 -14.68
CA ASP A 46 -18.41 -8.41 -14.74
C ASP A 46 -19.23 -7.42 -13.87
N ASP A 47 -18.68 -6.74 -12.84
CA ASP A 47 -19.51 -5.95 -11.90
C ASP A 47 -19.28 -4.42 -11.92
N GLY A 48 -19.57 -3.78 -13.06
CA GLY A 48 -20.19 -2.44 -13.04
C GLY A 48 -19.38 -1.24 -12.53
N VAL A 49 -18.05 -1.26 -12.49
CA VAL A 49 -17.22 -0.10 -12.06
C VAL A 49 -16.93 0.88 -13.23
N GLY A 50 -17.96 1.27 -13.97
CA GLY A 50 -17.86 2.23 -15.08
C GLY A 50 -18.27 3.66 -14.73
N ASP A 51 -19.06 3.86 -13.66
CA ASP A 51 -19.81 5.11 -13.42
C ASP A 51 -19.25 5.98 -12.27
N SER A 52 -18.40 5.42 -11.40
CA SER A 52 -17.93 6.12 -10.19
C SER A 52 -16.77 7.12 -10.41
N TRP A 53 -16.17 7.16 -11.59
CA TRP A 53 -14.99 8.01 -11.86
C TRP A 53 -15.33 9.35 -12.53
N GLU A 54 -16.57 9.56 -12.97
CA GLU A 54 -17.01 10.82 -13.60
C GLU A 54 -17.47 11.89 -12.59
N ASP A 55 -17.73 11.53 -11.32
CA ASP A 55 -18.05 12.47 -10.22
C ASP A 55 -16.78 13.10 -9.59
N GLY A 56 -15.67 13.09 -10.32
CA GLY A 56 -14.37 13.57 -9.86
C GLY A 56 -14.06 15.01 -10.27
N ASP A 57 -14.94 15.70 -11.00
CA ASP A 57 -14.66 17.04 -11.55
C ASP A 57 -15.45 18.18 -10.88
N ASP A 58 -16.36 17.87 -9.95
CA ASP A 58 -17.21 18.88 -9.28
C ASP A 58 -16.45 19.74 -8.25
N TRP A 59 -15.36 19.25 -7.67
CA TRP A 59 -14.56 20.00 -6.68
C TRP A 59 -13.66 21.09 -7.26
N ARG A 60 -13.62 21.24 -8.60
CA ARG A 60 -12.79 22.24 -9.29
C ARG A 60 -13.55 23.48 -9.78
N ARG A 61 -14.86 23.58 -9.52
CA ARG A 61 -15.68 24.71 -9.98
C ARG A 61 -15.74 25.88 -9.01
#